data_AF-A0A9X2KXL8-F1
#
_entry.id   AF-A0A9X2KXL8-F1
#
_cell.length_a   1.000
_cell.length_b   1.000
_cell.length_c   1.000
_cell.angle_alpha   90.00
_cell.angle_beta   90.00
_cell.angle_gamma   90.00
#
_symmetry.space_group_name_H-M   'P 1'
#
loop_
_entity.id
_entity.type
_entity.pdbx_description
1 polymer ?
#
loop_
_entity_poly.entity_id
_entity_poly.type
_entity_poly.pdbx_seq_one_letter_code
_entity_poly.pdbx_strand_id
1 'polypeptide(L)'
;MKYARLTKEQFEEMQQEFINFLATQSITADEWQKIKQEKPEVAEQEMDVFSDLIWEGVLNKVEYLEHFSPNQMFLFHIDQVTINLIAIKVDSDNIDITTRQGYSWLQNNLMDDSVNMYTSAKAIGDDRNKDIFALIKQGANITKGELYRYFAEIVQE
;
A
#
# COMPACT_ATOMS: atom_id res chain seq x y z
N MET A 1 -6.17 -5.80 16.94
CA MET A 1 -5.45 -5.13 15.84
C MET A 1 -5.73 -5.86 14.53
N LYS A 2 -6.26 -5.15 13.53
CA LYS A 2 -6.60 -5.66 12.19
C LYS A 2 -5.41 -5.54 11.23
N TYR A 3 -4.65 -4.46 11.34
CA TYR A 3 -3.49 -4.15 10.50
C TYR A 3 -2.18 -4.19 11.30
N ALA A 4 -1.10 -3.62 10.76
CA ALA A 4 0.13 -3.42 11.53
C ALA A 4 0.03 -2.12 12.32
N ARG A 5 0.59 -2.11 13.54
CA ARG A 5 0.76 -0.88 14.30
C ARG A 5 1.62 0.10 13.50
N LEU A 6 1.26 1.38 13.55
CA LEU A 6 2.09 2.46 13.01
C LEU A 6 3.48 2.46 13.66
N THR A 7 4.50 2.83 12.90
CA THR A 7 5.85 3.00 13.43
C THR A 7 5.93 4.23 14.33
N LYS A 8 7.02 4.35 15.09
CA LYS A 8 7.25 5.51 15.96
C LYS A 8 7.24 6.82 15.18
N GLU A 9 7.87 6.83 14.01
CA GLU A 9 7.96 7.97 13.12
C GLU A 9 6.57 8.37 12.60
N GLN A 10 5.75 7.38 12.23
CA GLN A 10 4.36 7.63 11.79
C GLN A 10 3.50 8.20 12.92
N PHE A 11 3.66 7.72 14.16
CA PHE A 11 2.98 8.32 15.32
C PHE A 11 3.44 9.76 15.59
N GLU A 12 4.73 10.05 15.42
CA GLU A 12 5.29 11.40 15.59
C GLU A 12 4.72 12.37 14.54
N GLU A 13 4.60 11.93 13.28
CA GLU A 13 3.96 12.72 12.21
C GLU A 13 2.46 12.94 12.45
N MET A 14 1.80 12.03 13.17
CA MET A 14 0.35 12.03 13.42
C MET A 14 -0.02 12.38 14.87
N GLN A 15 0.85 13.11 15.58
CA GLN A 15 0.65 13.41 16.99
C GLN A 15 -0.66 14.18 17.24
N GLN A 16 -1.02 15.11 16.36
CA GLN A 16 -2.23 15.91 16.51
C GLN A 16 -3.49 15.05 16.32
N GLU A 17 -3.49 14.16 15.33
CA GLU A 17 -4.55 13.20 15.07
C GLU A 17 -4.70 12.22 16.23
N PHE A 18 -3.58 11.76 16.81
CA PHE A 18 -3.61 10.87 17.97
C PHE A 18 -4.16 11.57 19.22
N ILE A 19 -3.78 12.83 19.46
CA ILE A 19 -4.37 13.63 20.55
C ILE A 19 -5.88 13.79 20.36
N ASN A 20 -6.32 14.11 19.14
CA ASN A 20 -7.73 14.25 18.83
C ASN A 20 -8.47 12.92 19.04
N PHE A 21 -7.88 11.79 18.63
CA PHE A 21 -8.41 10.46 18.86
C PHE A 21 -8.60 10.16 20.35
N LEU A 22 -7.58 10.39 21.18
CA LEU A 22 -7.69 10.22 22.63
C LEU A 22 -8.80 11.12 23.22
N ALA A 23 -8.90 12.36 22.77
CA ALA A 23 -9.94 13.28 23.19
C ALA A 23 -11.36 12.81 22.80
N THR A 24 -11.53 12.17 21.64
CA THR A 24 -12.85 11.57 21.26
C THR A 24 -13.28 10.44 22.20
N GLN A 25 -12.32 9.79 22.85
CA GLN A 25 -12.53 8.77 23.89
C GLN A 25 -12.60 9.38 25.29
N SER A 26 -12.67 10.71 25.40
CA SER A 26 -12.65 11.45 26.67
C SER A 26 -11.40 11.22 27.51
N ILE A 27 -10.28 10.83 26.89
CA ILE A 27 -8.99 10.65 27.56
C ILE A 27 -8.24 11.98 27.54
N THR A 28 -8.06 12.58 28.71
CA THR A 28 -7.27 13.79 28.90
C THR A 28 -5.76 13.51 28.90
N ALA A 29 -4.94 14.56 28.79
CA ALA A 29 -3.49 14.41 28.86
C ALA A 29 -3.02 13.79 30.20
N ASP A 30 -3.63 14.19 31.32
CA ASP A 30 -3.28 13.67 32.65
C ASP A 30 -3.67 12.19 32.79
N GLU A 31 -4.86 11.81 32.32
CA GLU A 31 -5.28 10.41 32.27
C GLU A 31 -4.37 9.58 31.37
N TRP A 32 -3.96 10.12 30.23
CA TRP A 32 -3.03 9.43 29.34
C TRP A 32 -1.66 9.20 30.01
N GLN A 33 -1.13 10.18 30.75
CA GLN A 33 0.10 9.98 31.52
C GLN A 33 -0.06 8.88 32.58
N LYS A 34 -1.22 8.86 33.25
CA LYS A 34 -1.54 7.84 34.24
C LYS A 34 -1.67 6.45 33.61
N ILE A 35 -2.36 6.32 32.47
CA ILE A 35 -2.51 5.08 31.72
C ILE A 35 -1.14 4.52 31.34
N LYS A 36 -0.24 5.33 30.78
CA LYS A 36 1.11 4.86 30.42
C LYS A 36 1.92 4.32 31.60
N GLN A 37 1.71 4.85 32.81
CA GLN A 37 2.45 4.45 34.00
C GLN A 37 1.82 3.23 34.70
N GLU A 38 0.49 3.24 34.83
CA GLU A 38 -0.23 2.25 35.64
C GLU A 38 -0.81 1.09 34.83
N LYS A 39 -1.06 1.31 33.52
CA LYS A 39 -1.74 0.37 32.61
C LYS A 39 -1.12 0.40 31.21
N PRO A 40 0.18 0.06 31.07
CA PRO A 40 0.87 0.10 29.78
C PRO A 40 0.18 -0.75 28.71
N GLU A 41 -0.44 -1.86 29.08
CA GLU A 41 -1.23 -2.70 28.18
C GLU A 41 -2.43 -1.98 27.56
N VAL A 42 -3.04 -1.04 28.29
CA VAL A 42 -4.13 -0.21 27.77
C VAL A 42 -3.56 0.85 26.81
N ALA A 43 -2.41 1.45 27.14
CA ALA A 43 -1.75 2.38 26.22
C ALA A 43 -1.45 1.73 24.86
N GLU A 44 -0.95 0.50 24.89
CA GLU A 44 -0.66 -0.30 23.70
C GLU A 44 -1.93 -0.60 22.88
N GLN A 45 -3.05 -0.88 23.55
CA GLN A 45 -4.34 -1.08 22.88
C GLN A 45 -4.85 0.20 22.21
N GLU A 46 -4.73 1.36 22.87
CA GLU A 46 -5.11 2.64 22.26
C GLU A 46 -4.29 2.95 21.00
N MET A 47 -3.00 2.63 21.02
CA MET A 47 -2.13 2.75 19.86
C MET A 47 -2.53 1.79 18.73
N ASP A 48 -2.93 0.55 19.05
CA ASP A 48 -3.41 -0.42 18.06
C ASP A 48 -4.72 0.03 17.41
N VAL A 49 -5.67 0.51 18.21
CA VAL A 49 -6.97 0.99 17.72
C VAL A 49 -6.79 2.22 16.82
N PHE A 50 -5.93 3.15 17.23
CA PHE A 50 -5.60 4.30 16.38
C PHE A 50 -4.94 3.87 15.07
N SER A 51 -3.98 2.95 15.12
CA SER A 51 -3.32 2.42 13.92
C SER A 51 -4.32 1.79 12.97
N ASP A 52 -5.26 1.00 13.50
CA ASP A 52 -6.33 0.39 12.69
C ASP A 52 -7.20 1.47 12.02
N LEU A 53 -7.56 2.53 12.75
CA LEU A 53 -8.36 3.64 12.21
C LEU A 53 -7.65 4.40 11.09
N ILE A 54 -6.35 4.66 11.25
CA ILE A 54 -5.56 5.31 10.20
C ILE A 54 -5.47 4.42 8.96
N TRP A 55 -5.18 3.13 9.13
CA TRP A 55 -5.13 2.18 8.01
C TRP A 55 -6.47 2.08 7.29
N GLU A 56 -7.60 1.97 8.00
CA GLU A 56 -8.92 2.00 7.38
C GLU A 56 -9.11 3.29 6.54
N GLY A 57 -8.77 4.45 7.11
CA GLY A 57 -8.89 5.74 6.42
C GLY A 57 -8.06 5.83 5.14
N VAL A 58 -6.85 5.26 5.14
CA VAL A 58 -5.97 5.22 3.97
C VAL A 58 -6.48 4.21 2.94
N LEU A 59 -6.70 2.95 3.35
CA LEU A 59 -7.04 1.83 2.47
C LEU A 59 -8.37 2.03 1.74
N ASN A 60 -9.34 2.70 2.37
CA ASN A 60 -10.61 3.07 1.75
C ASN A 60 -10.46 3.99 0.53
N LYS A 61 -9.33 4.71 0.40
CA LYS A 61 -9.06 5.64 -0.71
C LYS A 61 -8.08 5.08 -1.74
N VAL A 62 -7.53 3.88 -1.51
CA VAL A 62 -6.54 3.29 -2.41
C VAL A 62 -7.24 2.78 -3.67
N GLU A 63 -6.89 3.35 -4.82
CA GLU A 63 -7.34 2.90 -6.13
C GLU A 63 -6.23 2.20 -6.92
N TYR A 64 -4.97 2.54 -6.65
CA TYR A 64 -3.82 2.02 -7.37
C TYR A 64 -2.68 1.63 -6.43
N LEU A 65 -2.06 0.49 -6.74
CA LEU A 65 -0.83 0.04 -6.10
C LEU A 65 0.21 -0.35 -7.16
N GLU A 66 1.48 -0.16 -6.82
CA GLU A 66 2.61 -0.53 -7.68
C GLU A 66 3.67 -1.27 -6.89
N HIS A 67 4.14 -2.40 -7.40
CA HIS A 67 5.25 -3.15 -6.81
C HIS A 67 6.32 -3.41 -7.87
N PHE A 68 7.53 -2.96 -7.60
CA PHE A 68 8.68 -3.13 -8.47
C PHE A 68 9.69 -4.11 -7.86
N SER A 69 10.21 -4.97 -8.71
CA SER A 69 11.43 -5.74 -8.50
C SER A 69 12.36 -5.55 -9.71
N PRO A 70 13.63 -5.98 -9.64
CA PRO A 70 14.58 -5.74 -10.73
C PRO A 70 14.13 -6.21 -12.11
N ASN A 71 13.35 -7.28 -12.19
CA ASN A 71 12.90 -7.87 -13.45
C ASN A 71 11.38 -7.90 -13.60
N GLN A 72 10.61 -7.41 -12.62
CA GLN A 72 9.15 -7.47 -12.67
C GLN A 72 8.52 -6.20 -12.10
N MET A 73 7.39 -5.81 -12.68
CA MET A 73 6.56 -4.73 -12.20
C MET A 73 5.11 -5.20 -12.16
N PHE A 74 4.47 -5.05 -11.01
CA PHE A 74 3.06 -5.35 -10.81
C PHE A 74 2.31 -4.04 -10.61
N LEU A 75 1.35 -3.78 -11.49
CA LEU A 75 0.50 -2.61 -11.48
C LEU A 75 -0.92 -3.05 -11.15
N PHE A 76 -1.42 -2.63 -10.00
CA PHE A 76 -2.77 -2.99 -9.54
C PHE A 76 -3.71 -1.80 -9.66
N HIS A 77 -4.91 -2.06 -10.17
CA HIS A 77 -6.05 -1.16 -10.10
C HIS A 77 -7.17 -1.83 -9.33
N ILE A 78 -7.60 -1.19 -8.25
CA ILE A 78 -8.63 -1.69 -7.35
C ILE A 78 -9.90 -0.91 -7.63
N ASP A 79 -10.87 -1.58 -8.25
CA ASP A 79 -12.20 -1.03 -8.44
C ASP A 79 -13.14 -1.44 -7.27
N GLN A 80 -14.46 -1.40 -7.49
CA GLN A 80 -15.44 -1.73 -6.46
C GLN A 80 -15.54 -3.23 -6.13
N VAL A 81 -15.23 -4.10 -7.09
CA VAL A 81 -15.49 -5.56 -6.98
C VAL A 81 -14.29 -6.42 -7.37
N THR A 82 -13.28 -5.85 -8.02
CA THR A 82 -12.11 -6.54 -8.56
C THR A 82 -10.82 -5.78 -8.32
N ILE A 83 -9.74 -6.55 -8.16
CA ILE A 83 -8.36 -6.12 -8.24
C ILE A 83 -7.85 -6.58 -9.59
N ASN A 84 -7.62 -5.62 -10.49
CA ASN A 84 -7.05 -5.85 -11.81
C ASN A 84 -5.53 -5.68 -11.72
N LEU A 85 -4.80 -6.59 -12.34
CA LEU A 85 -3.34 -6.60 -12.37
C LEU A 85 -2.86 -6.54 -13.82
N ILE A 86 -1.89 -5.67 -14.07
CA ILE A 86 -0.98 -5.74 -15.21
C ILE A 86 0.41 -6.06 -14.65
N ALA A 87 0.95 -7.22 -15.03
CA ALA A 87 2.29 -7.65 -14.66
C ALA A 87 3.21 -7.58 -15.88
N ILE A 88 4.35 -6.90 -15.73
CA ILE A 88 5.40 -6.82 -16.74
C ILE A 88 6.58 -7.60 -16.20
N LYS A 89 7.12 -8.53 -16.99
CA LYS A 89 8.30 -9.34 -16.66
C LYS A 89 9.34 -9.20 -17.76
N VAL A 90 10.57 -8.88 -17.37
CA VAL A 90 11.72 -8.78 -18.27
C VAL A 90 12.61 -10.00 -18.04
N ASP A 91 12.70 -10.86 -19.04
CA ASP A 91 13.51 -12.09 -19.02
C ASP A 91 14.97 -11.80 -19.43
N SER A 92 15.63 -10.95 -18.65
CA SER A 92 17.05 -10.59 -18.83
C SER A 92 17.70 -10.24 -17.50
N ASP A 93 18.78 -10.94 -17.17
CA ASP A 93 19.56 -10.69 -15.94
C ASP A 93 20.38 -9.39 -16.00
N ASN A 94 20.50 -8.78 -17.18
CA ASN A 94 21.28 -7.56 -17.39
C ASN A 94 20.46 -6.27 -17.23
N ILE A 95 19.15 -6.39 -17.01
CA ILE A 95 18.23 -5.26 -16.97
C ILE A 95 17.57 -5.21 -15.59
N ASP A 96 17.85 -4.13 -14.86
CA ASP A 96 17.20 -3.82 -13.60
C ASP A 96 16.24 -2.64 -13.79
N ILE A 97 14.94 -2.93 -13.88
CA ILE A 97 13.88 -1.94 -14.12
C ILE A 97 13.58 -1.06 -12.90
N THR A 98 14.19 -1.31 -11.74
CA THR A 98 14.16 -0.40 -10.59
C THR A 98 15.16 0.74 -10.75
N THR A 99 16.12 0.61 -11.67
CA THR A 99 17.07 1.66 -12.01
C THR A 99 16.53 2.56 -13.12
N ARG A 100 16.95 3.83 -13.14
CA ARG A 100 16.59 4.76 -14.21
C ARG A 100 16.96 4.24 -15.61
N GLN A 101 18.11 3.57 -15.73
CA GLN A 101 18.58 3.03 -17.00
C GLN A 101 17.75 1.84 -17.46
N GLY A 102 17.49 0.86 -16.59
CA GLY A 102 16.69 -0.30 -16.94
C GLY A 102 15.23 0.04 -17.19
N TYR A 103 14.66 0.98 -16.43
CA TYR A 103 13.32 1.48 -16.69
C TYR A 103 13.22 2.20 -18.05
N SER A 104 14.21 3.06 -18.37
CA SER A 104 14.26 3.71 -19.68
C SER A 104 14.44 2.70 -20.82
N TRP A 105 15.19 1.62 -20.60
CA TRP A 105 15.28 0.53 -21.57
C TRP A 105 13.90 -0.12 -21.78
N LEU A 106 13.17 -0.44 -20.70
CA LEU A 106 11.84 -1.05 -20.79
C LEU A 106 10.88 -0.19 -21.62
N GLN A 107 10.84 1.13 -21.37
CA GLN A 107 9.98 2.06 -22.11
C GLN A 107 10.24 2.07 -23.63
N ASN A 108 11.49 1.85 -24.03
CA ASN A 108 11.88 1.85 -25.45
C ASN A 108 11.78 0.46 -26.12
N ASN A 109 11.60 -0.60 -25.33
CA ASN A 109 11.68 -1.99 -25.80
C ASN A 109 10.47 -2.82 -25.36
N LEU A 110 9.28 -2.20 -25.26
CA LEU A 110 8.05 -2.88 -24.82
C LEU A 110 7.64 -4.08 -25.70
N MET A 111 8.07 -4.10 -26.97
CA MET A 111 7.79 -5.15 -27.95
C MET A 111 8.95 -6.13 -28.13
N ASP A 112 10.00 -6.03 -27.30
CA ASP A 112 11.11 -6.97 -27.32
C ASP A 112 10.68 -8.35 -26.81
N ASP A 113 11.19 -9.42 -27.41
CA ASP A 113 10.84 -10.80 -27.08
C ASP A 113 11.12 -11.17 -25.61
N SER A 114 12.00 -10.42 -24.93
CA SER A 114 12.29 -10.60 -23.50
C SER A 114 11.27 -9.93 -22.58
N VAL A 115 10.36 -9.10 -23.10
CA VAL A 115 9.32 -8.41 -22.31
C VAL A 115 8.00 -9.17 -22.43
N ASN A 116 7.54 -9.69 -21.31
CA ASN A 116 6.27 -10.40 -21.20
C ASN A 116 5.27 -9.58 -20.39
N MET A 117 4.06 -9.41 -20.91
CA MET A 117 2.95 -8.75 -20.21
C MET A 117 1.84 -9.73 -19.92
N TYR A 118 1.33 -9.71 -18.69
CA TYR A 118 0.23 -10.54 -18.24
C TYR A 118 -0.84 -9.69 -17.59
N THR A 119 -2.10 -10.02 -17.84
CA THR A 119 -3.23 -9.41 -17.14
C THR A 119 -3.99 -10.46 -16.35
N SER A 120 -4.51 -10.05 -15.20
CA SER A 120 -5.46 -10.86 -14.44
C SER A 120 -6.42 -9.99 -13.66
N ALA A 121 -7.57 -10.55 -13.30
CA ALA A 121 -8.53 -9.91 -12.42
C ALA A 121 -8.87 -10.89 -11.30
N LYS A 122 -8.82 -10.41 -10.06
CA LYS A 122 -9.23 -11.16 -8.86
C LYS A 122 -10.43 -10.45 -8.27
N ALA A 123 -11.53 -11.17 -8.01
CA ALA A 123 -12.63 -10.63 -7.22
C ALA A 123 -12.14 -10.23 -5.82
N ILE A 124 -12.56 -9.07 -5.35
CA ILE A 124 -12.32 -8.62 -3.98
C ILE A 124 -13.05 -9.57 -3.02
N GLY A 125 -12.37 -10.00 -1.96
CA GLY A 125 -12.96 -10.86 -0.94
C GLY A 125 -13.92 -10.10 -0.02
N ASP A 126 -14.30 -10.73 1.08
CA ASP A 126 -15.25 -10.15 2.06
C ASP A 126 -14.73 -8.86 2.72
N ASP A 127 -13.41 -8.62 2.70
CA ASP A 127 -12.75 -7.47 3.33
C ASP A 127 -11.72 -6.85 2.37
N ARG A 128 -12.19 -5.93 1.53
CA ARG A 128 -11.40 -5.18 0.56
C ARG A 128 -10.08 -4.66 1.12
N ASN A 129 -10.11 -4.06 2.29
CA ASN A 129 -8.94 -3.41 2.86
C ASN A 129 -7.89 -4.42 3.32
N LYS A 130 -8.29 -5.64 3.72
CA LYS A 130 -7.33 -6.72 3.98
C LYS A 130 -6.62 -7.19 2.72
N ASP A 131 -7.33 -7.33 1.60
CA ASP A 131 -6.71 -7.71 0.32
C ASP A 131 -5.67 -6.67 -0.12
N ILE A 132 -6.01 -5.38 -0.05
CA ILE A 132 -5.11 -4.26 -0.39
C ILE A 132 -3.92 -4.24 0.56
N PHE A 133 -4.15 -4.39 1.87
CA PHE A 133 -3.09 -4.36 2.86
C PHE A 133 -2.13 -5.55 2.70
N ALA A 134 -2.62 -6.71 2.26
CA ALA A 134 -1.76 -7.86 1.96
C ALA A 134 -0.78 -7.54 0.81
N LEU A 135 -1.22 -6.80 -0.21
CA LEU A 135 -0.35 -6.34 -1.30
C LEU A 135 0.70 -5.33 -0.80
N ILE A 136 0.29 -4.38 0.05
CA ILE A 136 1.21 -3.41 0.66
C ILE A 136 2.27 -4.12 1.50
N LYS A 137 1.87 -5.14 2.29
CA LYS A 137 2.81 -5.97 3.05
C LYS A 137 3.79 -6.75 2.17
N GLN A 138 3.46 -6.98 0.91
CA GLN A 138 4.35 -7.62 -0.07
C GLN A 138 5.29 -6.62 -0.77
N GLY A 139 5.23 -5.33 -0.44
CA GLY A 139 6.09 -4.30 -1.02
C GLY A 139 5.40 -3.38 -2.02
N ALA A 140 4.08 -3.50 -2.19
CA ALA A 140 3.34 -2.59 -3.05
C ALA A 140 3.17 -1.20 -2.41
N ASN A 141 3.31 -0.15 -3.21
CA ASN A 141 3.18 1.23 -2.80
C ASN A 141 1.90 1.84 -3.36
N ILE A 142 1.25 2.70 -2.59
CA ILE A 142 0.07 3.46 -3.04
C ILE A 142 0.52 4.56 -4.00
N THR A 143 -0.08 4.61 -5.19
CA THR A 143 0.26 5.60 -6.22
C THR A 143 -0.98 6.27 -6.80
N LYS A 144 -0.77 7.20 -7.74
CA LYS A 144 -1.85 7.83 -8.51
C LYS A 144 -2.26 7.02 -9.75
N GLY A 145 -1.65 5.85 -9.99
CA GLY A 145 -1.99 4.95 -11.10
C GLY A 145 -1.56 5.42 -12.49
N GLU A 146 -0.59 6.33 -12.60
CA GLU A 146 -0.13 6.82 -13.91
C GLU A 146 0.44 5.69 -14.76
N LEU A 147 1.23 4.79 -14.17
CA LEU A 147 1.78 3.63 -14.87
C LEU A 147 0.71 2.61 -15.23
N TYR A 148 -0.19 2.31 -14.30
CA TYR A 148 -1.30 1.40 -14.60
C TYR A 148 -2.08 1.88 -15.82
N ARG A 149 -2.46 3.16 -15.87
CA ARG A 149 -3.22 3.72 -16.99
C ARG A 149 -2.45 3.65 -18.30
N TYR A 150 -1.17 4.00 -18.28
CA TYR A 150 -0.30 3.90 -19.46
C TYR A 150 -0.23 2.47 -20.03
N PHE A 151 0.02 1.46 -19.18
CA PHE A 151 0.07 0.07 -19.64
C PHE A 151 -1.30 -0.51 -19.96
N ALA A 152 -2.38 0.00 -19.33
CA ALA A 152 -3.74 -0.41 -19.66
C ALA A 152 -4.13 0.00 -21.10
N GLU A 153 -3.66 1.14 -21.58
CA GLU A 153 -3.85 1.56 -22.98
C GLU A 153 -3.11 0.61 -23.93
N ILE A 154 -1.86 0.25 -23.61
CA ILE A 154 -1.03 -0.65 -24.44
C ILE A 154 -1.63 -2.06 -24.53
N VAL A 155 -2.15 -2.60 -23.43
CA VAL A 155 -2.68 -3.98 -23.40
C VAL A 155 -4.10 -4.08 -23.96
N GLN A 156 -4.79 -2.95 -24.14
CA GLN A 156 -6.09 -2.90 -24.80
C GLN A 156 -6.00 -2.82 -26.33
N GLU A 157 -4.82 -2.50 -26.88
CA GLU A 157 -4.51 -2.58 -28.33
C GLU A 157 -4.22 -4.00 -28.80
#